data_AF-A0A285Q0D6-F1
#
_entry.id   AF-A0A285Q0D6-F1
#
_cell.length_a   1.000
_cell.length_b   1.000
_cell.length_c   1.000
_cell.angle_alpha   90.00
_cell.angle_beta   90.00
_cell.angle_gamma   90.00
#
_symmetry.space_group_name_H-M   'P 1'
#
loop_
_entity.id
_entity.type
_entity.pdbx_description
1 polymer ?
#
loop_
_entity_poly.entity_id
_entity_poly.type
_entity_poly.pdbx_seq_one_letter_code
_entity_poly.pdbx_strand_id
1 'polypeptide(L)'
;MAKKPNSNVDKIVKKVNKEFEKTSSQIESLINDAMKQFDTLQHQVQDPVRKLLKEIDELREREMKRFTDEFERRLDEFHELQSSILERLGVASREDIRKAEKESKKELKKSPAPAASKSAKKPAAKKAAPKKAAAKKPATKKVPAAKAKNAVDRSDLTSVKGIGPATAKKMKDAGIASIDQIANPSAEDQEKLNAFSNIKGFDQLTAEAKKIN
;
A
#
# COMPACT_ATOMS: atom_id res chain seq x y z
N MET A 1 -28.89 -78.37 29.31
CA MET A 1 -29.90 -77.30 29.15
C MET A 1 -29.21 -75.94 29.07
N ALA A 2 -29.74 -75.01 28.26
CA ALA A 2 -29.15 -73.70 28.03
C ALA A 2 -29.35 -72.70 29.19
N LYS A 3 -28.38 -71.80 29.39
CA LYS A 3 -28.46 -70.66 30.31
C LYS A 3 -29.58 -69.71 29.88
N LYS A 4 -30.49 -69.33 30.80
CA LYS A 4 -31.45 -68.25 30.58
C LYS A 4 -30.68 -66.91 30.51
N PRO A 5 -30.77 -66.12 29.42
CA PRO A 5 -30.14 -64.81 29.37
C PRO A 5 -30.92 -63.79 30.24
N ASN A 6 -30.19 -62.91 30.91
CA ASN A 6 -30.76 -61.97 31.88
C ASN A 6 -31.60 -60.87 31.19
N SER A 7 -32.93 -61.00 31.19
CA SER A 7 -33.82 -60.07 30.44
C SER A 7 -33.69 -58.58 30.83
N ASN A 8 -33.14 -58.28 32.01
CA ASN A 8 -32.87 -56.90 32.41
C ASN A 8 -31.70 -56.28 31.65
N VAL A 9 -30.68 -57.06 31.27
CA VAL A 9 -29.57 -56.59 30.43
C VAL A 9 -30.10 -56.26 29.02
N ASP A 10 -30.94 -57.12 28.46
CA ASP A 10 -31.55 -56.93 27.13
C ASP A 10 -32.42 -55.66 27.06
N LYS A 11 -33.14 -55.32 28.15
CA LYS A 11 -33.89 -54.07 28.29
C LYS A 11 -32.97 -52.83 28.39
N ILE A 12 -31.82 -52.95 29.07
CA ILE A 12 -30.84 -51.86 29.16
C ILE A 12 -30.21 -51.62 27.79
N VAL A 13 -29.75 -52.67 27.09
CA VAL A 13 -29.19 -52.57 25.73
C VAL A 13 -30.21 -51.95 24.76
N LYS A 14 -31.48 -52.37 24.80
CA LYS A 14 -32.53 -51.74 23.98
C LYS A 14 -32.78 -50.26 24.30
N LYS A 15 -32.72 -49.85 25.57
CA LYS A 15 -32.78 -48.42 25.93
C LYS A 15 -31.57 -47.66 25.42
N VAL A 16 -30.37 -48.19 25.63
CA VAL A 16 -29.10 -47.57 25.19
C VAL A 16 -29.10 -47.40 23.67
N ASN A 17 -29.39 -48.45 22.89
CA ASN A 17 -29.51 -48.32 21.43
C ASN A 17 -30.57 -47.28 21.02
N LYS A 18 -31.72 -47.22 21.69
CA LYS A 18 -32.77 -46.26 21.37
C LYS A 18 -32.38 -44.80 21.67
N GLU A 19 -31.62 -44.56 22.73
CA GLU A 19 -31.06 -43.21 22.99
C GLU A 19 -29.89 -42.89 22.05
N PHE A 20 -29.08 -43.88 21.66
CA PHE A 20 -28.05 -43.72 20.62
C PHE A 20 -28.66 -43.38 19.26
N GLU A 21 -29.71 -44.07 18.80
CA GLU A 21 -30.41 -43.77 17.55
C GLU A 21 -30.99 -42.35 17.57
N LYS A 22 -31.72 -41.96 18.63
CA LYS A 22 -32.22 -40.57 18.77
C LYS A 22 -31.10 -39.54 18.72
N THR A 23 -30.01 -39.79 19.44
CA THR A 23 -28.85 -38.88 19.48
C THR A 23 -28.19 -38.80 18.11
N SER A 24 -28.08 -39.92 17.40
CA SER A 24 -27.57 -39.98 16.02
C SER A 24 -28.46 -39.18 15.07
N SER A 25 -29.79 -39.36 15.11
CA SER A 25 -30.72 -38.59 14.28
C SER A 25 -30.72 -37.09 14.62
N GLN A 26 -30.53 -36.71 15.88
CA GLN A 26 -30.32 -35.31 16.25
C GLN A 26 -29.00 -34.76 15.70
N ILE A 27 -27.91 -35.53 15.76
CA ILE A 27 -26.62 -35.15 15.18
C ILE A 27 -26.72 -35.02 13.65
N GLU A 28 -27.38 -35.96 12.96
CA GLU A 28 -27.63 -35.88 11.51
C GLU A 28 -28.52 -34.68 11.14
N SER A 29 -29.53 -34.35 11.96
CA SER A 29 -30.33 -33.12 11.78
C SER A 29 -29.46 -31.87 11.91
N LEU A 30 -28.64 -31.79 12.96
CA LEU A 30 -27.73 -30.67 13.20
C LEU A 30 -26.69 -30.52 12.09
N ILE A 31 -26.16 -31.63 11.57
CA ILE A 31 -25.21 -31.64 10.45
C ILE A 31 -25.91 -31.19 9.15
N ASN A 32 -27.12 -31.66 8.86
CA ASN A 32 -27.87 -31.24 7.67
C ASN A 32 -28.24 -29.74 7.70
N ASP A 33 -28.64 -29.22 8.85
CA ASP A 33 -28.94 -27.79 8.97
C ASP A 33 -27.67 -26.93 8.96
N ALA A 34 -26.55 -27.42 9.52
CA ALA A 34 -25.24 -26.78 9.38
C ALA A 34 -24.75 -26.76 7.92
N MET A 35 -24.95 -27.84 7.16
CA MET A 35 -24.63 -27.87 5.72
C MET A 35 -25.49 -26.88 4.92
N LYS A 36 -26.80 -26.81 5.16
CA LYS A 36 -27.67 -25.80 4.53
C LYS A 36 -27.26 -24.36 4.89
N GLN A 37 -26.88 -24.11 6.14
CA GLN A 37 -26.37 -22.80 6.55
C GLN A 37 -25.03 -22.49 5.88
N PHE A 38 -24.15 -23.48 5.72
CA PHE A 38 -22.90 -23.34 4.98
C PHE A 38 -23.14 -23.02 3.51
N ASP A 39 -24.03 -23.72 2.81
CA ASP A 39 -24.39 -23.43 1.41
C ASP A 39 -25.01 -22.03 1.26
N THR A 40 -25.90 -21.64 2.19
CA THR A 40 -26.51 -20.31 2.21
C THR A 40 -25.44 -19.22 2.39
N LEU A 41 -24.52 -19.41 3.34
CA LEU A 41 -23.41 -18.49 3.58
C LEU A 41 -22.43 -18.48 2.40
N GLN A 42 -22.17 -19.64 1.78
CA GLN A 42 -21.32 -19.76 0.60
C GLN A 42 -21.88 -18.93 -0.56
N HIS A 43 -23.19 -19.00 -0.84
CA HIS A 43 -23.82 -18.13 -1.84
C HIS A 43 -23.75 -16.65 -1.43
N GLN A 44 -24.11 -16.33 -0.19
CA GLN A 44 -24.06 -14.96 0.33
C GLN A 44 -22.65 -14.33 0.33
N VAL A 45 -21.59 -15.14 0.36
CA VAL A 45 -20.19 -14.68 0.24
C VAL A 45 -19.68 -14.73 -1.21
N GLN A 46 -20.05 -15.74 -2.00
CA GLN A 46 -19.60 -15.86 -3.39
C GLN A 46 -20.11 -14.73 -4.28
N ASP A 47 -21.35 -14.26 -4.11
CA ASP A 47 -21.89 -13.21 -4.97
C ASP A 47 -21.21 -11.85 -4.75
N PRO A 48 -20.99 -11.37 -3.50
CA PRO A 48 -20.14 -10.21 -3.25
C PRO A 48 -18.70 -10.38 -3.75
N VAL A 49 -18.08 -11.55 -3.56
CA VAL A 49 -16.70 -11.80 -4.02
C VAL A 49 -16.62 -11.77 -5.55
N ARG A 50 -17.59 -12.37 -6.26
CA ARG A 50 -17.69 -12.30 -7.73
C ARG A 50 -17.96 -10.89 -8.22
N LYS A 51 -18.79 -10.12 -7.52
CA LYS A 51 -19.05 -8.71 -7.83
C LYS A 51 -17.79 -7.87 -7.66
N LEU A 52 -17.07 -8.02 -6.54
CA LEU A 52 -15.79 -7.35 -6.30
C LEU A 52 -14.73 -7.73 -7.33
N LEU A 53 -14.61 -9.01 -7.69
CA LEU A 53 -13.73 -9.46 -8.78
C LEU A 53 -14.06 -8.74 -10.09
N LYS A 54 -15.34 -8.65 -10.44
CA LYS A 54 -15.78 -7.95 -11.66
C LYS A 54 -15.53 -6.44 -11.61
N GLU A 55 -15.78 -5.79 -10.47
CA GLU A 55 -15.48 -4.37 -10.27
C GLU A 55 -13.97 -4.09 -10.33
N ILE A 56 -13.13 -5.00 -9.82
CA ILE A 56 -11.67 -4.95 -9.92
C ILE A 56 -11.22 -5.14 -11.37
N ASP A 57 -11.79 -6.09 -12.11
CA ASP A 57 -11.46 -6.29 -13.52
C ASP A 57 -11.92 -5.10 -14.40
N GLU A 58 -13.13 -4.55 -14.17
CA GLU A 58 -13.59 -3.33 -14.86
C GLU A 58 -12.75 -2.09 -14.52
N LEU A 59 -12.29 -1.96 -13.27
CA LEU A 59 -11.36 -0.90 -12.86
C LEU A 59 -10.00 -1.10 -13.53
N ARG A 60 -9.47 -2.33 -13.51
CA ARG A 60 -8.21 -2.71 -14.15
C ARG A 60 -8.26 -2.48 -15.66
N GLU A 61 -9.33 -2.83 -16.36
CA GLU A 61 -9.48 -2.55 -17.79
C GLU A 61 -9.51 -1.05 -18.07
N ARG A 62 -10.24 -0.27 -17.26
CA ARG A 62 -10.28 1.20 -17.37
C ARG A 62 -8.91 1.83 -17.08
N GLU A 63 -8.17 1.33 -16.10
CA GLU A 63 -6.82 1.80 -15.77
C GLU A 63 -5.78 1.37 -16.80
N MET A 64 -5.81 0.12 -17.26
CA MET A 64 -4.97 -0.37 -18.36
C MET A 64 -5.21 0.44 -19.64
N LYS A 65 -6.48 0.71 -19.98
CA LYS A 65 -6.82 1.54 -21.13
C LYS A 65 -6.29 2.96 -20.97
N ARG A 66 -6.57 3.63 -19.85
CA ARG A 66 -6.01 4.97 -19.56
C ARG A 66 -4.49 4.99 -19.55
N PHE A 67 -3.84 3.93 -19.06
CA PHE A 67 -2.39 3.81 -19.05
C PHE A 67 -1.84 3.63 -20.48
N THR A 68 -2.50 2.84 -21.33
CA THR A 68 -2.16 2.74 -22.75
C THR A 68 -2.35 4.07 -23.46
N ASP A 69 -3.50 4.73 -23.28
CA ASP A 69 -3.81 6.03 -23.88
C ASP A 69 -2.78 7.12 -23.43
N GLU A 70 -2.42 7.17 -22.15
CA GLU A 70 -1.35 8.05 -21.61
C GLU A 70 0.06 7.64 -22.06
N PHE A 71 0.32 6.35 -22.29
CA PHE A 71 1.62 5.85 -22.74
C PHE A 71 1.84 6.15 -24.22
N GLU A 72 0.85 5.94 -25.09
CA GLU A 72 0.88 6.37 -26.48
C GLU A 72 1.07 7.89 -26.57
N ARG A 73 0.26 8.67 -25.83
CA ARG A 73 0.40 10.12 -25.78
C ARG A 73 1.80 10.57 -25.33
N ARG A 74 2.39 9.92 -24.33
CA ARG A 74 3.77 10.22 -23.88
C ARG A 74 4.83 9.77 -24.87
N LEU A 75 4.60 8.72 -25.66
CA LEU A 75 5.48 8.34 -26.77
C LEU A 75 5.42 9.37 -27.89
N ASP A 76 4.24 9.88 -28.23
CA ASP A 76 4.07 10.92 -29.24
C ASP A 76 4.68 12.25 -28.79
N GLU A 77 4.42 12.70 -27.56
CA GLU A 77 5.08 13.86 -26.94
C GLU A 77 6.61 13.68 -26.89
N PHE A 78 7.11 12.45 -26.71
CA PHE A 78 8.54 12.15 -26.78
C PHE A 78 9.08 12.18 -28.21
N HIS A 79 8.37 11.64 -29.20
CA HIS A 79 8.76 11.72 -30.62
C HIS A 79 8.74 13.18 -31.13
N GLU A 80 7.80 13.99 -30.67
CA GLU A 80 7.71 15.42 -30.98
C GLU A 80 8.86 16.19 -30.31
N LEU A 81 9.18 15.89 -29.04
CA LEU A 81 10.39 16.40 -28.37
C LEU A 81 11.68 15.98 -29.09
N GLN A 82 11.78 14.73 -29.55
CA GLN A 82 12.91 14.28 -30.34
C GLN A 82 13.00 15.04 -31.66
N SER A 83 11.88 15.21 -32.38
CA SER A 83 11.82 15.95 -33.64
C SER A 83 12.22 17.42 -33.46
N SER A 84 11.67 18.09 -32.45
CA SER A 84 12.02 19.46 -32.06
C SER A 84 13.50 19.58 -31.65
N ILE A 85 14.06 18.58 -30.95
CA ILE A 85 15.49 18.56 -30.63
C ILE A 85 16.33 18.34 -31.90
N LEU A 86 15.96 17.45 -32.81
CA LEU A 86 16.70 17.23 -34.07
C LEU A 86 16.72 18.50 -34.94
N GLU A 87 15.56 19.13 -35.10
CA GLU A 87 15.36 20.38 -35.83
C GLU A 87 16.18 21.53 -35.20
N ARG A 88 16.08 21.71 -33.88
CA ARG A 88 16.79 22.76 -33.14
C ARG A 88 18.28 22.50 -32.91
N LEU A 89 18.72 21.24 -32.99
CA LEU A 89 20.15 20.87 -33.02
C LEU A 89 20.74 21.03 -34.42
N GLY A 90 19.94 21.45 -35.41
CA GLY A 90 20.40 21.73 -36.77
C GLY A 90 20.91 20.50 -37.51
N VAL A 91 20.50 19.29 -37.07
CA VAL A 91 20.72 18.08 -37.84
C VAL A 91 19.65 18.03 -38.92
N ALA A 92 19.92 18.84 -39.94
CA ALA A 92 19.59 18.60 -41.34
C ALA A 92 19.10 17.16 -41.54
N SER A 93 17.85 17.02 -42.03
CA SER A 93 17.27 15.72 -42.36
C SER A 93 18.31 14.87 -43.09
N ARG A 94 18.30 13.55 -42.87
CA ARG A 94 19.34 12.64 -43.39
C ARG A 94 19.53 12.72 -44.92
N GLU A 95 18.59 13.36 -45.61
CA GLU A 95 18.56 13.76 -47.01
C GLU A 95 19.42 15.00 -47.35
N ASP A 96 19.45 16.03 -46.51
CA ASP A 96 20.23 17.26 -46.68
C ASP A 96 21.73 17.02 -46.44
N ILE A 97 22.08 16.22 -45.42
CA ILE A 97 23.47 15.77 -45.22
C ILE A 97 23.96 14.98 -46.44
N ARG A 98 23.08 14.16 -47.05
CA ARG A 98 23.37 13.40 -48.28
C ARG A 98 23.46 14.27 -49.54
N LYS A 99 22.87 15.47 -49.56
CA LYS A 99 23.09 16.46 -50.62
C LYS A 99 24.44 17.16 -50.43
N ALA A 100 24.73 17.64 -49.22
CA ALA A 100 25.99 18.32 -48.90
C ALA A 100 27.22 17.42 -49.14
N GLU A 101 27.17 16.14 -48.78
CA GLU A 101 28.31 15.21 -48.96
C GLU A 101 28.70 14.97 -50.43
N LYS A 102 27.80 15.29 -51.39
CA LYS A 102 28.11 15.23 -52.83
C LYS A 102 28.83 16.47 -53.35
N GLU A 103 28.68 17.62 -52.71
CA GLU A 103 29.38 18.85 -53.09
C GLU A 103 30.75 18.94 -52.40
N SER A 104 30.85 18.56 -51.12
CA SER A 104 32.09 18.65 -50.34
C SER A 104 33.22 17.67 -50.74
N LYS A 105 33.02 16.81 -51.74
CA LYS A 105 34.07 15.90 -52.25
C LYS A 105 34.94 16.48 -53.38
N LYS A 106 34.68 17.71 -53.83
CA LYS A 106 35.40 18.32 -54.96
C LYS A 106 36.58 19.22 -54.58
N GLU A 107 36.69 19.62 -53.32
CA GLU A 107 37.79 20.46 -52.81
C GLU A 107 38.45 19.82 -51.58
N LEU A 108 39.68 20.26 -51.26
CA LEU A 108 40.48 19.84 -50.10
C LEU A 108 41.10 18.42 -50.13
N LYS A 109 41.62 18.00 -51.29
CA LYS A 109 42.89 17.25 -51.30
C LYS A 109 44.05 18.17 -50.88
N LYS A 110 44.37 18.26 -49.58
CA LYS A 110 45.73 18.56 -49.04
C LYS A 110 45.78 18.52 -47.50
N SER A 111 46.21 17.38 -46.97
CA SER A 111 46.81 17.18 -45.64
C SER A 111 48.18 17.90 -45.54
N PRO A 112 48.85 18.06 -44.36
CA PRO A 112 48.70 17.26 -43.13
C PRO A 112 48.75 17.98 -41.75
N ALA A 113 48.53 17.18 -40.70
CA ALA A 113 48.74 17.44 -39.26
C ALA A 113 50.27 17.39 -38.90
N PRO A 114 50.77 17.50 -37.62
CA PRO A 114 50.13 17.39 -36.28
C PRO A 114 50.56 18.55 -35.31
N ALA A 115 50.58 18.53 -33.97
CA ALA A 115 50.41 17.49 -32.94
C ALA A 115 50.06 18.03 -31.51
N ALA A 116 49.41 17.20 -30.69
CA ALA A 116 49.44 17.13 -29.20
C ALA A 116 48.87 18.33 -28.37
N SER A 117 48.36 18.15 -27.14
CA SER A 117 48.49 17.02 -26.21
C SER A 117 47.32 16.84 -25.21
N LYS A 118 47.06 15.57 -24.83
CA LYS A 118 46.78 15.04 -23.46
C LYS A 118 45.66 15.71 -22.62
N SER A 119 44.47 15.09 -22.47
CA SER A 119 44.09 13.98 -21.53
C SER A 119 43.87 14.40 -20.06
N ALA A 120 42.95 13.85 -19.26
CA ALA A 120 41.75 13.03 -19.48
C ALA A 120 40.98 12.81 -18.14
N LYS A 121 39.64 12.63 -18.20
CA LYS A 121 38.77 11.84 -17.28
C LYS A 121 38.56 12.24 -15.79
N LYS A 122 37.28 12.57 -15.49
CA LYS A 122 36.38 12.18 -14.36
C LYS A 122 36.67 10.78 -13.72
N PRO A 123 36.04 10.32 -12.58
CA PRO A 123 35.03 10.96 -11.70
C PRO A 123 35.10 10.67 -10.16
N ALA A 124 34.11 11.22 -9.42
CA ALA A 124 33.36 10.63 -8.27
C ALA A 124 33.85 10.67 -6.78
N ALA A 125 33.05 11.42 -5.99
CA ALA A 125 32.44 11.08 -4.68
C ALA A 125 33.25 10.67 -3.43
N LYS A 126 33.06 11.43 -2.31
CA LYS A 126 32.72 10.89 -0.96
C LYS A 126 32.37 11.94 0.12
N LYS A 127 31.24 11.69 0.79
CA LYS A 127 30.95 11.74 2.26
C LYS A 127 31.28 12.97 3.16
N ALA A 128 30.27 13.26 4.00
CA ALA A 128 30.33 13.52 5.46
C ALA A 128 30.46 14.96 6.03
N ALA A 129 29.30 15.48 6.48
CA ALA A 129 29.00 16.15 7.76
C ALA A 129 30.06 17.04 8.47
N PRO A 130 29.71 18.30 8.80
CA PRO A 130 30.33 19.05 9.90
C PRO A 130 29.67 18.71 11.24
N LYS A 131 30.49 18.33 12.24
CA LYS A 131 30.09 18.26 13.65
C LYS A 131 30.02 19.66 14.27
N LYS A 132 28.92 19.93 14.97
CA LYS A 132 28.87 20.44 16.36
C LYS A 132 29.90 21.53 16.74
N ALA A 133 29.45 22.80 16.71
CA ALA A 133 29.96 23.82 17.63
C ALA A 133 29.00 23.94 18.83
N ALA A 134 29.53 23.94 20.04
CA ALA A 134 28.74 24.03 21.27
C ALA A 134 28.93 25.40 21.93
N ALA A 135 27.84 26.10 22.24
CA ALA A 135 27.82 27.27 23.11
C ALA A 135 27.11 26.93 24.44
N LYS A 136 27.67 27.39 25.56
CA LYS A 136 27.18 27.06 26.92
C LYS A 136 26.13 28.07 27.41
N LYS A 137 25.07 27.54 28.02
CA LYS A 137 24.36 27.98 29.27
C LYS A 137 24.50 29.43 29.77
N PRO A 138 23.41 30.04 30.30
CA PRO A 138 22.92 29.67 31.64
C PRO A 138 21.39 29.48 31.70
N ALA A 139 20.82 28.40 32.27
CA ALA A 139 20.79 28.01 33.70
C ALA A 139 19.77 28.79 34.56
N THR A 140 18.50 28.35 34.53
CA THR A 140 17.49 28.59 35.60
C THR A 140 17.10 27.27 36.29
N LYS A 141 16.55 27.38 37.51
CA LYS A 141 16.49 26.32 38.54
C LYS A 141 15.31 25.34 38.42
N LYS A 142 15.57 24.10 38.88
CA LYS A 142 14.68 23.12 39.56
C LYS A 142 13.15 23.31 39.46
N VAL A 143 12.43 22.24 39.08
CA VAL A 143 11.79 21.29 40.03
C VAL A 143 11.74 19.88 39.38
N PRO A 144 12.07 18.78 40.09
CA PRO A 144 11.75 17.43 39.64
C PRO A 144 10.33 17.04 40.08
N ALA A 145 9.33 17.30 39.24
CA ALA A 145 7.99 16.73 39.39
C ALA A 145 7.96 15.39 38.63
N ALA A 146 8.02 14.26 39.33
CA ALA A 146 6.87 13.53 39.88
C ALA A 146 6.38 12.46 38.91
N LYS A 147 6.23 11.22 39.42
CA LYS A 147 5.76 10.06 38.64
C LYS A 147 4.30 10.27 38.21
N ALA A 148 4.09 10.78 37.00
CA ALA A 148 2.80 10.76 36.35
C ALA A 148 2.51 9.34 35.85
N LYS A 149 1.44 8.73 36.38
CA LYS A 149 0.94 7.42 35.95
C LYS A 149 0.25 7.59 34.60
N ASN A 150 0.57 6.75 33.62
CA ASN A 150 -0.19 6.55 32.37
C ASN A 150 -0.95 7.77 31.83
N ALA A 151 -0.25 8.88 31.59
CA ALA A 151 -0.75 9.89 30.68
C ALA A 151 -0.37 9.41 29.27
N VAL A 152 -1.36 8.94 28.51
CA VAL A 152 -1.17 8.86 27.05
C VAL A 152 -0.98 10.29 26.59
N ASP A 153 0.15 10.57 25.91
CA ASP A 153 0.31 11.85 25.23
C ASP A 153 -0.76 11.92 24.13
N ARG A 154 -1.84 12.68 24.38
CA ARG A 154 -2.92 12.88 23.40
C ARG A 154 -2.41 13.48 22.09
N SER A 155 -1.23 14.09 22.10
CA SER A 155 -0.53 14.61 20.94
C SER A 155 0.35 13.57 20.21
N ASP A 156 0.50 12.35 20.72
CA ASP A 156 1.25 11.28 20.07
C ASP A 156 0.32 10.30 19.32
N LEU A 157 -0.02 10.70 18.10
CA LEU A 157 -0.82 9.91 17.17
C LEU A 157 -0.23 8.52 16.89
N THR A 158 1.06 8.28 17.12
CA THR A 158 1.67 6.95 16.94
C THR A 158 1.23 5.92 17.99
N SER A 159 0.59 6.38 19.08
CA SER A 159 -0.10 5.52 20.05
C SER A 159 -1.28 4.76 19.43
N VAL A 160 -1.90 5.32 18.37
CA VAL A 160 -3.04 4.70 17.67
C VAL A 160 -2.52 3.61 16.73
N LYS A 161 -2.90 2.37 17.01
CA LYS A 161 -2.53 1.19 16.21
C LYS A 161 -2.95 1.35 14.75
N GLY A 162 -1.97 1.45 13.86
CA GLY A 162 -2.16 1.72 12.43
C GLY A 162 -1.55 3.04 11.95
N ILE A 163 -1.31 4.00 12.86
CA ILE A 163 -0.64 5.27 12.53
C ILE A 163 0.87 5.10 12.65
N GLY A 164 1.52 4.78 11.52
CA GLY A 164 2.98 4.82 11.44
C GLY A 164 3.54 6.25 11.61
N PRO A 165 4.82 6.42 11.98
CA PRO A 165 5.42 7.74 12.22
C PRO A 165 5.37 8.68 10.99
N ALA A 166 5.37 8.11 9.77
CA ALA A 166 5.15 8.87 8.54
C ALA A 166 3.70 9.41 8.43
N THR A 167 2.71 8.61 8.82
CA THR A 167 1.30 9.04 8.85
C THR A 167 1.06 10.05 9.97
N ALA A 168 1.55 9.79 11.18
CA ALA A 168 1.46 10.71 12.31
C ALA A 168 2.04 12.09 11.98
N LYS A 169 3.14 12.13 11.23
CA LYS A 169 3.69 13.39 10.72
C LYS A 169 2.75 14.06 9.72
N LYS A 170 2.28 13.35 8.68
CA LYS A 170 1.35 13.92 7.69
C LYS A 170 0.00 14.37 8.29
N MET A 171 -0.48 13.72 9.33
CA MET A 171 -1.70 14.11 10.05
C MET A 171 -1.48 15.41 10.84
N LYS A 172 -0.33 15.54 11.53
CA LYS A 172 0.08 16.79 12.17
C LYS A 172 0.29 17.92 11.16
N ASP A 173 0.90 17.62 10.01
CA ASP A 173 1.08 18.56 8.90
C ASP A 173 -0.28 18.98 8.28
N ALA A 174 -1.30 18.12 8.34
CA ALA A 174 -2.70 18.43 7.95
C ALA A 174 -3.51 19.15 9.05
N GLY A 175 -2.94 19.36 10.24
CA GLY A 175 -3.59 20.02 11.38
C GLY A 175 -4.35 19.10 12.34
N ILE A 176 -4.37 17.78 12.09
CA ILE A 176 -4.85 16.78 13.04
C ILE A 176 -3.72 16.49 14.02
N ALA A 177 -3.73 17.18 15.17
CA ALA A 177 -2.66 17.16 16.15
C ALA A 177 -2.91 16.20 17.33
N SER A 178 -4.16 15.80 17.56
CA SER A 178 -4.58 15.02 18.74
C SER A 178 -5.31 13.71 18.40
N ILE A 179 -5.11 12.70 19.24
CA ILE A 179 -5.82 11.40 19.21
C ILE A 179 -7.34 11.62 19.27
N ASP A 180 -7.80 12.59 20.07
CA ASP A 180 -9.20 12.95 20.26
C ASP A 180 -9.88 13.38 18.94
N GLN A 181 -9.14 14.06 18.05
CA GLN A 181 -9.62 14.47 16.72
C GLN A 181 -9.69 13.28 15.74
N ILE A 182 -8.96 12.20 16.00
CA ILE A 182 -9.04 10.95 15.22
C ILE A 182 -10.16 10.07 15.79
N ALA A 183 -10.39 10.11 17.10
CA ALA A 183 -11.49 9.43 17.76
C ALA A 183 -12.85 10.04 17.38
N ASN A 184 -12.96 11.37 17.37
CA ASN A 184 -14.17 12.09 16.99
C ASN A 184 -13.83 13.17 15.93
N PRO A 185 -13.66 12.77 14.65
CA PRO A 185 -13.31 13.71 13.59
C PRO A 185 -14.45 14.71 13.32
N SER A 186 -14.09 15.99 13.23
CA SER A 186 -14.94 17.02 12.61
C SER A 186 -15.04 16.77 11.09
N ALA A 187 -15.99 17.40 10.40
CA ALA A 187 -16.16 17.23 8.95
C ALA A 187 -14.85 17.56 8.17
N GLU A 188 -14.17 18.65 8.53
CA GLU A 188 -12.87 19.02 7.94
C GLU A 188 -11.76 17.99 8.25
N ASP A 189 -11.76 17.42 9.45
CA ASP A 189 -10.79 16.40 9.83
C ASP A 189 -11.10 15.07 9.15
N GLN A 190 -12.37 14.75 8.89
CA GLN A 190 -12.77 13.58 8.14
C GLN A 190 -12.33 13.65 6.67
N GLU A 191 -12.39 14.82 6.02
CA GLU A 191 -11.83 15.01 4.67
C GLU A 191 -10.30 14.82 4.65
N LYS A 192 -9.60 15.42 5.61
CA LYS A 192 -8.13 15.26 5.78
C LYS A 192 -7.76 13.81 6.10
N LEU A 193 -8.57 13.10 6.89
CA LEU A 193 -8.42 11.67 7.17
C LEU A 193 -8.65 10.85 5.89
N ASN A 194 -9.68 11.15 5.10
CA ASN A 194 -9.98 10.42 3.85
C ASN A 194 -8.84 10.51 2.81
N ALA A 195 -8.02 11.57 2.83
CA ALA A 195 -6.78 11.63 2.04
C ALA A 195 -5.72 10.58 2.46
N PHE A 196 -5.90 9.95 3.62
CA PHE A 196 -5.14 8.82 4.13
C PHE A 196 -5.88 7.48 4.03
N SER A 197 -7.00 7.37 3.32
CA SER A 197 -7.73 6.09 3.12
C SER A 197 -6.84 4.93 2.62
N ASN A 198 -5.78 5.26 1.87
CA ASN A 198 -4.81 4.30 1.33
C ASN A 198 -3.84 3.69 2.38
N ILE A 199 -3.83 4.11 3.65
CA ILE A 199 -3.03 3.41 4.67
C ILE A 199 -3.74 2.20 5.25
N LYS A 200 -3.00 1.08 5.32
CA LYS A 200 -3.49 -0.19 5.85
C LYS A 200 -3.92 -0.05 7.31
N GLY A 201 -5.22 -0.21 7.57
CA GLY A 201 -5.82 -0.04 8.89
C GLY A 201 -6.52 1.32 9.10
N PHE A 202 -6.70 2.12 8.04
CA PHE A 202 -7.43 3.40 8.10
C PHE A 202 -8.77 3.30 8.83
N ASP A 203 -9.62 2.33 8.47
CA ASP A 203 -10.95 2.12 9.05
C ASP A 203 -10.91 1.77 10.56
N GLN A 204 -9.76 1.30 11.04
CA GLN A 204 -9.54 0.97 12.45
C GLN A 204 -8.96 2.13 13.25
N LEU A 205 -8.47 3.20 12.62
CA LEU A 205 -7.83 4.33 13.32
C LEU A 205 -8.80 5.04 14.27
N THR A 206 -10.02 5.35 13.81
CA THR A 206 -11.06 5.97 14.64
C THR A 206 -11.48 5.03 15.78
N ALA A 207 -11.59 3.73 15.51
CA ALA A 207 -11.95 2.74 16.51
C ALA A 207 -10.86 2.51 17.57
N GLU A 208 -9.58 2.57 17.19
CA GLU A 208 -8.47 2.45 18.12
C GLU A 208 -8.19 3.76 18.88
N ALA A 209 -8.32 4.92 18.23
CA ALA A 209 -8.24 6.21 18.90
C ALA A 209 -9.33 6.35 19.99
N LYS A 210 -10.55 5.84 19.74
CA LYS A 210 -11.62 5.73 20.75
C LYS A 210 -11.34 4.77 21.91
N LYS A 211 -10.31 3.92 21.85
CA LYS A 211 -9.87 3.08 22.99
C LYS A 211 -8.78 3.74 23.83
N ILE A 212 -8.19 4.82 23.31
CA ILE A 212 -7.00 5.49 23.85
C ILE A 212 -7.37 6.84 24.47
N ASN A 213 -8.45 7.47 24.00
CA ASN A 213 -9.08 8.66 24.56
C ASN A 213 -10.04 8.30 25.70
#